data_AF-A0A7X6YBC0-F1
#
_entry.id   AF-A0A7X6YBC0-F1
#
_cell.length_a   1.000
_cell.length_b   1.000
_cell.length_c   1.000
_cell.angle_alpha   90.00
_cell.angle_beta   90.00
_cell.angle_gamma   90.00
#
_symmetry.space_group_name_H-M   'P 1'
#
loop_
_entity.id
_entity.type
_entity.pdbx_description
1 polymer ?
#
loop_
_entity_poly.entity_id
_entity_poly.type
_entity_poly.pdbx_seq_one_letter_code
_entity_poly.pdbx_strand_id
1 'polypeptide(L)'
;MGEESTIKIEWPWEMVWAEHVDAAVAWIKEALPPGHELRKRDLYPGIKWDGRMVFIVDDDTAGNMILMDFENGRRWKKTAYKEPALRVFADPEEVAEMIRHDHLAECAKYSDDGTLKRGVRNRRP
;
A
#
# COMPACT_ATOMS: atom_id res chain seq x y z
N MET A 1 11.76 26.47 -6.46
CA MET A 1 12.01 25.51 -5.37
C MET A 1 10.63 25.06 -4.96
N GLY A 2 10.11 24.01 -5.60
CA GLY A 2 8.78 23.50 -5.27
C GLY A 2 8.89 22.83 -3.92
N GLU A 3 8.01 23.16 -2.98
CA GLU A 3 7.88 22.41 -1.74
C GLU A 3 7.59 20.96 -2.13
N GLU A 4 8.52 20.04 -1.85
CA GLU A 4 8.22 18.62 -1.88
C GLU A 4 7.09 18.41 -0.87
N SER A 5 5.88 18.25 -1.37
CA SER A 5 4.71 17.89 -0.58
C SER A 5 4.99 16.54 0.08
N THR A 6 5.56 16.62 1.28
CA THR A 6 6.01 15.44 2.03
C THR A 6 4.78 14.69 2.51
N ILE A 7 4.60 13.46 2.04
CA ILE A 7 3.48 12.61 2.47
C ILE A 7 3.68 12.30 3.96
N LYS A 8 2.74 12.77 4.79
CA LYS A 8 2.73 12.45 6.22
C LYS A 8 2.15 11.05 6.41
N ILE A 9 2.95 10.15 6.96
CA ILE A 9 2.51 8.79 7.30
C ILE A 9 1.75 8.82 8.62
N GLU A 10 0.54 8.26 8.61
CA GLU A 10 -0.32 8.15 9.78
C GLU A 10 -0.78 6.70 9.95
N TRP A 11 -0.79 6.21 11.19
CA TRP A 11 -1.26 4.85 11.50
C TRP A 11 -2.69 4.64 10.94
N PRO A 12 -3.01 3.53 10.26
CA PRO A 12 -2.29 2.25 10.25
C PRO A 12 -1.20 2.11 9.18
N TRP A 13 -0.85 3.17 8.47
CA TRP A 13 0.26 3.12 7.52
C TRP A 13 1.61 3.22 8.23
N GLU A 14 2.60 2.49 7.71
CA GLU A 14 3.96 2.42 8.22
C GLU A 14 4.95 2.54 7.08
N MET A 15 6.11 3.13 7.35
CA MET A 15 7.22 3.15 6.39
C MET A 15 7.82 1.75 6.24
N VAL A 16 8.16 1.38 5.02
CA VAL A 16 9.01 0.21 4.79
C VAL A 16 10.44 0.59 5.16
N TRP A 17 11.03 -0.17 6.09
CA TRP A 17 12.41 0.03 6.51
C TRP A 17 13.36 -0.23 5.33
N ALA A 18 14.37 0.62 5.16
CA ALA A 18 15.31 0.55 4.02
C ALA A 18 15.96 -0.84 3.86
N GLU A 19 16.31 -1.48 4.97
CA GLU A 19 16.86 -2.85 5.02
C GLU A 19 15.89 -3.95 4.53
N HIS A 20 14.60 -3.64 4.42
CA HIS A 20 13.56 -4.53 3.93
C HIS A 20 13.05 -4.16 2.54
N VAL A 21 13.48 -3.03 1.97
CA VAL A 21 13.02 -2.56 0.65
C VAL A 21 13.35 -3.58 -0.43
N ASP A 22 14.60 -4.03 -0.54
CA ASP A 22 15.01 -4.99 -1.57
C ASP A 22 14.24 -6.31 -1.47
N ALA A 23 14.04 -6.80 -0.24
CA ALA A 23 13.26 -8.02 0.02
C ALA A 23 11.78 -7.83 -0.36
N ALA A 24 11.20 -6.67 -0.04
CA ALA A 24 9.83 -6.34 -0.40
C ALA A 24 9.66 -6.19 -1.92
N VAL A 25 10.61 -5.56 -2.62
CA VAL A 25 10.63 -5.47 -4.08
C VAL A 25 10.67 -6.86 -4.70
N ALA A 26 11.58 -7.71 -4.24
CA ALA A 26 11.69 -9.09 -4.73
C ALA A 26 10.38 -9.85 -4.53
N TRP A 27 9.79 -9.74 -3.33
CA TRP A 27 8.52 -10.37 -3.01
C TRP A 27 7.36 -9.86 -3.89
N ILE A 28 7.23 -8.53 -4.07
CA ILE A 28 6.23 -7.93 -4.97
C ILE A 28 6.40 -8.45 -6.39
N LYS A 29 7.64 -8.44 -6.90
CA LYS A 29 7.94 -8.93 -8.25
C LYS A 29 7.67 -10.43 -8.39
N GLU A 30 7.82 -11.24 -7.35
CA GLU A 30 7.49 -12.66 -7.37
C GLU A 30 5.98 -12.91 -7.30
N ALA A 31 5.27 -12.14 -6.47
CA ALA A 31 3.82 -12.23 -6.31
C ALA A 31 3.06 -11.81 -7.58
N LEU A 32 3.65 -10.94 -8.40
CA LEU A 32 3.07 -10.54 -9.68
C LEU A 32 3.12 -11.68 -10.70
N PRO A 33 2.05 -11.85 -11.51
CA PRO A 33 1.99 -12.93 -12.47
C PRO A 33 3.11 -12.93 -13.54
N PRO A 34 3.57 -14.10 -14.04
CA PRO A 34 4.61 -14.21 -15.07
C PRO A 34 4.25 -13.51 -16.38
N GLY A 35 4.89 -12.36 -16.65
CA GLY A 35 4.62 -11.51 -17.82
C GLY A 35 3.86 -10.22 -17.50
N HIS A 36 3.54 -9.96 -16.23
CA HIS A 36 2.99 -8.68 -15.80
C HIS A 36 4.02 -7.55 -16.01
N GLU A 37 3.57 -6.40 -16.52
CA GLU A 37 4.44 -5.29 -16.93
C GLU A 37 5.29 -4.75 -15.77
N LEU A 38 4.67 -4.60 -14.60
CA LEU A 38 5.34 -4.10 -13.39
C LEU A 38 6.52 -4.97 -12.92
N ARG A 39 6.63 -6.24 -13.35
CA ARG A 39 7.81 -7.07 -13.00
C ARG A 39 9.11 -6.51 -13.60
N LYS A 40 9.01 -5.78 -14.71
CA LYS A 40 10.15 -5.20 -15.43
C LYS A 40 10.45 -3.76 -15.05
N ARG A 41 9.58 -3.13 -14.24
CA ARG A 41 9.74 -1.74 -13.82
C ARG A 41 10.61 -1.65 -12.57
N ASP A 42 11.17 -0.48 -12.37
CA ASP A 42 11.88 -0.12 -11.15
C ASP A 42 10.86 0.36 -10.13
N LEU A 43 10.63 -0.50 -9.12
CA LEU A 43 9.59 -0.35 -8.12
C LEU A 43 10.25 -0.15 -6.76
N TYR A 44 9.77 0.83 -6.01
CA TYR A 44 10.25 1.14 -4.67
C TYR A 44 9.08 1.17 -3.68
N PRO A 45 8.86 0.11 -2.88
CA PRO A 45 7.83 0.10 -1.85
C PRO A 45 8.25 0.99 -0.69
N GLY A 46 7.63 2.18 -0.59
CA GLY A 46 7.93 3.15 0.46
C GLY A 46 7.06 2.99 1.71
N ILE A 47 5.80 2.58 1.54
CA ILE A 47 4.81 2.58 2.62
C ILE A 47 3.98 1.29 2.58
N LYS A 48 3.65 0.74 3.74
CA LYS A 48 2.85 -0.46 3.91
C LYS A 48 1.72 -0.23 4.93
N TRP A 49 0.56 -0.80 4.69
CA TRP A 49 -0.51 -0.85 5.68
C TRP A 49 -0.20 -1.91 6.76
N ASP A 50 -0.23 -1.54 8.02
CA ASP A 50 0.06 -2.41 9.17
C ASP A 50 -0.86 -3.64 9.22
N GLY A 51 -0.25 -4.82 9.37
CA GLY A 51 -0.96 -6.09 9.40
C GLY A 51 -1.61 -6.51 8.08
N ARG A 52 -1.41 -5.76 6.99
CA ARG A 52 -1.97 -6.08 5.67
C ARG A 52 -0.92 -6.13 4.59
N MET A 53 -1.21 -6.87 3.53
CA MET A 53 -0.36 -6.94 2.34
C MET A 53 -0.79 -5.87 1.33
N VAL A 54 -0.84 -4.62 1.79
CA VAL A 54 -1.18 -3.45 0.98
C VAL A 54 -0.02 -2.46 1.03
N PHE A 55 0.46 -2.06 -0.14
CA PHE A 55 1.67 -1.25 -0.29
C PHE A 55 1.41 -0.04 -1.16
N ILE A 56 2.06 1.08 -0.86
CA ILE A 56 2.25 2.19 -1.80
C ILE A 56 3.67 2.04 -2.35
N VAL A 57 3.76 1.96 -3.67
CA VAL A 57 5.00 1.68 -4.41
C VAL A 57 5.24 2.80 -5.40
N ASP A 58 6.41 3.41 -5.34
CA ASP A 58 6.88 4.34 -6.36
C ASP A 58 7.34 3.55 -7.59
N ASP A 59 6.77 3.86 -8.75
CA ASP A 59 7.19 3.35 -10.05
C ASP A 59 8.03 4.42 -10.74
N ASP A 60 9.35 4.37 -10.50
CA ASP A 60 10.33 5.30 -11.05
C ASP A 60 10.36 5.29 -12.59
N THR A 61 9.94 4.18 -13.20
CA THR A 61 9.87 4.07 -14.66
C THR A 61 8.78 4.94 -15.25
N ALA A 62 7.63 5.05 -14.58
CA ALA A 62 6.48 5.83 -15.02
C ALA A 62 6.31 7.17 -14.28
N GLY A 63 7.06 7.39 -13.19
CA GLY A 63 7.01 8.60 -12.37
C GLY A 63 5.73 8.73 -11.56
N ASN A 64 5.11 7.62 -11.15
CA ASN A 64 3.84 7.61 -10.44
C ASN A 64 3.86 6.69 -9.21
N MET A 65 2.92 6.92 -8.30
CA MET A 65 2.69 6.06 -7.13
C MET A 65 1.59 5.06 -7.40
N ILE A 66 1.76 3.84 -6.91
CA ILE A 66 0.83 2.72 -7.11
C ILE A 66 0.46 2.11 -5.76
N LEU A 67 -0.83 2.13 -5.43
CA LEU A 67 -1.39 1.26 -4.40
C LEU A 67 -1.48 -0.16 -4.95
N MET A 68 -0.83 -1.11 -4.27
CA MET A 68 -0.91 -2.53 -4.54
C MET A 68 -1.59 -3.24 -3.36
N ASP A 69 -2.81 -3.70 -3.56
CA ASP A 69 -3.58 -4.45 -2.56
C ASP A 69 -3.60 -5.94 -2.94
N PHE A 70 -2.79 -6.73 -2.23
CA PHE A 70 -2.69 -8.18 -2.45
C PHE A 70 -3.81 -8.97 -1.75
N GLU A 71 -4.57 -8.37 -0.83
CA GLU A 71 -5.72 -9.01 -0.17
C GLU A 71 -6.92 -9.08 -1.11
N ASN A 72 -7.15 -8.02 -1.88
CA ASN A 72 -8.28 -7.88 -2.80
C ASN A 72 -7.91 -8.20 -4.26
N GLY A 73 -6.87 -9.01 -4.46
CA GLY A 73 -6.42 -9.42 -5.79
C GLY A 73 -7.46 -10.18 -6.61
N ARG A 74 -7.37 -10.07 -7.93
CA ARG A 74 -8.25 -10.74 -8.90
C ARG A 74 -7.50 -11.76 -9.74
N ARG A 75 -8.24 -12.66 -10.40
CA ARG A 75 -7.65 -13.65 -11.32
C ARG A 75 -7.06 -12.94 -12.55
N TRP A 76 -5.82 -13.26 -12.89
CA TRP A 76 -5.13 -12.64 -14.03
C TRP A 76 -5.47 -13.32 -15.36
N LYS A 77 -6.08 -12.60 -16.31
CA LYS A 77 -6.29 -13.02 -17.72
C LYS A 77 -6.70 -14.50 -17.90
N LYS A 78 -7.61 -15.02 -17.06
CA LYS A 78 -8.06 -16.43 -17.03
C LYS A 78 -6.99 -17.48 -16.68
N THR A 79 -5.79 -17.08 -16.29
CA THR A 79 -4.71 -17.96 -15.78
C THR A 79 -4.97 -18.39 -14.33
N ALA A 80 -4.15 -19.27 -13.76
CA ALA A 80 -4.21 -19.63 -12.34
C ALA A 80 -3.65 -18.56 -11.40
N TYR A 81 -2.95 -17.54 -11.94
CA TYR A 81 -2.31 -16.51 -11.15
C TYR A 81 -3.31 -15.45 -10.66
N LYS A 82 -2.99 -14.82 -9.54
CA LYS A 82 -3.69 -13.64 -9.02
C LYS A 82 -2.84 -12.39 -9.23
N GLU A 83 -3.50 -11.31 -9.61
CA GLU A 83 -2.95 -9.96 -9.72
C GLU A 83 -3.52 -9.15 -8.54
N PRO A 84 -2.69 -8.41 -7.79
CA PRO A 84 -3.19 -7.50 -6.75
C PRO A 84 -4.15 -6.47 -7.34
N ALA A 85 -5.05 -5.91 -6.54
CA ALA A 85 -5.79 -4.75 -6.98
C ALA A 85 -4.81 -3.58 -7.06
N LEU A 86 -4.79 -2.90 -8.21
CA LEU A 86 -3.88 -1.80 -8.48
C LEU A 86 -4.68 -0.49 -8.60
N ARG A 87 -4.23 0.56 -7.91
CA ARG A 87 -4.67 1.93 -8.13
C ARG A 87 -3.45 2.81 -8.35
N VAL A 88 -3.42 3.53 -9.45
CA VAL A 88 -2.38 4.49 -9.79
C VAL A 88 -2.82 5.86 -9.29
N PHE A 89 -1.92 6.59 -8.65
CA PHE A 89 -2.11 7.97 -8.23
C PHE A 89 -1.40 8.91 -9.21
N ALA A 90 -2.08 9.99 -9.58
CA ALA A 90 -1.52 11.02 -10.46
C ALA A 90 -0.67 12.05 -9.69
N ASP A 91 -0.93 12.20 -8.38
CA ASP A 91 -0.32 13.20 -7.50
C ASP A 91 -0.08 12.59 -6.10
N PRO A 92 1.07 12.87 -5.45
CA PRO A 92 1.28 12.66 -4.02
C PRO A 92 0.12 13.08 -3.10
N GLU A 93 -0.63 14.14 -3.43
CA GLU A 93 -1.74 14.63 -2.60
C GLU A 93 -2.86 13.58 -2.46
N GLU A 94 -3.18 12.83 -3.52
CA GLU A 94 -4.18 11.75 -3.44
C GLU A 94 -3.75 10.65 -2.46
N VAL A 95 -2.45 10.40 -2.36
CA VAL A 95 -1.90 9.41 -1.42
C VAL A 95 -2.02 9.92 0.01
N ALA A 96 -1.70 11.20 0.24
CA ALA A 96 -1.85 11.82 1.55
C ALA A 96 -3.32 11.85 2.02
N GLU A 97 -4.26 12.16 1.12
CA GLU A 97 -5.70 12.12 1.43
C GLU A 97 -6.17 10.70 1.78
N MET A 98 -5.73 9.69 1.04
CA MET A 98 -6.04 8.29 1.34
C MET A 98 -5.50 7.89 2.71
N ILE A 99 -4.22 8.13 3.00
CA ILE A 99 -3.60 7.80 4.29
C ILE A 99 -4.37 8.46 5.44
N ARG A 100 -4.71 9.74 5.29
CA ARG A 100 -5.47 10.48 6.30
C ARG A 100 -6.88 9.92 6.48
N HIS A 101 -7.58 9.62 5.40
CA HIS A 101 -8.91 9.02 5.46
C HIS A 101 -8.88 7.68 6.20
N ASP A 102 -7.91 6.84 5.87
CA ASP A 102 -7.70 5.54 6.48
C ASP A 102 -7.33 5.64 7.96
N HIS A 103 -6.47 6.60 8.33
CA HIS A 103 -6.16 6.93 9.71
C HIS A 103 -7.41 7.28 10.50
N LEU A 104 -8.23 8.20 9.99
CA LEU A 104 -9.48 8.61 10.65
C LEU A 104 -10.45 7.43 10.78
N ALA A 105 -10.57 6.60 9.75
CA ALA A 105 -11.42 5.42 9.76
C ALA A 105 -10.93 4.38 10.78
N GLU A 106 -9.62 4.21 10.93
CA GLU A 106 -9.03 3.31 11.90
C GLU A 106 -9.20 3.83 13.33
N CYS A 107 -8.88 5.11 13.58
CA CYS A 107 -9.12 5.76 14.88
C CYS A 107 -10.58 5.71 15.31
N ALA A 108 -11.53 5.83 14.37
CA ALA A 108 -12.96 5.76 14.66
C ALA A 108 -13.38 4.40 15.27
N LYS A 109 -12.58 3.34 15.10
CA LYS A 109 -12.82 2.03 15.70
C LYS A 109 -12.54 2.00 17.20
N TYR A 110 -11.79 2.97 17.73
CA TYR A 110 -11.38 3.03 19.11
C TYR A 110 -12.17 4.11 19.86
N SER A 111 -12.37 3.89 21.15
CA SER A 111 -12.93 4.86 22.10
C SER A 111 -11.83 5.81 22.56
N ASP A 112 -12.21 6.88 23.26
CA ASP A 112 -11.27 7.92 23.74
C ASP A 112 -10.22 7.39 24.73
N ASP A 113 -10.51 6.25 25.39
CA ASP A 113 -9.57 5.54 26.28
C ASP A 113 -8.64 4.56 25.54
N GLY A 114 -8.67 4.55 24.20
CA GLY A 114 -7.87 3.65 23.36
C GLY A 114 -8.40 2.22 23.29
N THR A 115 -9.58 1.94 23.84
CA THR A 115 -10.19 0.60 23.74
C THR A 115 -10.97 0.44 22.43
N LEU A 116 -10.89 -0.73 21.81
CA LEU A 116 -11.67 -1.02 20.61
C LEU A 116 -13.17 -1.01 20.94
N LYS A 117 -13.97 -0.25 20.18
CA LYS A 117 -15.42 -0.14 20.39
C LYS A 117 -16.09 -1.51 20.27
N ARG A 118 -17.05 -1.78 21.16
CA ARG A 118 -17.83 -3.02 21.19
C ARG A 118 -18.47 -3.31 19.81
N GLY A 119 -18.30 -4.53 19.32
CA GLY A 119 -18.85 -4.97 18.03
C GLY A 119 -17.98 -4.67 16.81
N VAL A 120 -16.91 -3.88 16.96
CA VAL A 120 -15.90 -3.72 15.92
C VAL A 120 -14.98 -4.94 15.95
N ARG A 121 -14.90 -5.68 14.85
CA ARG A 121 -13.92 -6.77 14.73
C ARG A 121 -12.54 -6.16 14.64
N ASN A 122 -11.67 -6.48 15.60
CA ASN A 122 -10.24 -6.28 15.42
C ASN A 122 -9.80 -7.28 14.35
N ARG A 123 -9.52 -6.81 13.13
CA ARG A 123 -8.89 -7.67 12.13
C ARG A 123 -7.40 -7.68 12.47
N ARG A 124 -7.04 -8.42 13.53
CA ARG A 124 -5.64 -8.72 13.84
C ARG A 124 -5.06 -9.57 12.70
N PRO A 125 -3.75 -9.44 12.41
CA PRO A 125 -3.04 -10.22 11.39
C PRO A 125 -3.13 -11.73 11.65
#